data_AF-A0A1A7ZJ55-F1
#
_entry.id   AF-A0A1A7ZJ55-F1
#
_cell.length_a   1.000
_cell.length_b   1.000
_cell.length_c   1.000
_cell.angle_alpha   90.00
_cell.angle_beta   90.00
_cell.angle_gamma   90.00
#
_symmetry.space_group_name_H-M   'P 1'
#
loop_
_entity.id
_entity.type
_entity.pdbx_description
1 polymer ?
#
loop_
_entity_poly.entity_id
_entity_poly.type
_entity_poly.pdbx_seq_one_letter_code
_entity_poly.pdbx_strand_id
1 'polypeptide(L)' 'LRVTNSVDTGPTHSCIRNELRVENYLVTLLDAGGSPESRGTWRELYAEAHGIIFVVDSCDRQRMKEAREVLA' A
#
# COMPACT_ATOMS: atom_id res chain seq x y z
N LEU A 1 -12.14 2.39 -10.48
CA LEU A 1 -12.19 1.72 -9.16
C LEU A 1 -13.12 2.53 -8.25
N ARG A 2 -14.34 2.06 -7.99
CA ARG A 2 -15.20 2.66 -6.96
C ARG A 2 -14.93 1.93 -5.66
N VAL A 3 -14.24 2.57 -4.73
CA VAL A 3 -14.15 2.10 -3.35
C VAL A 3 -15.41 2.58 -2.66
N THR A 4 -16.30 1.65 -2.31
CA THR A 4 -17.52 1.96 -1.56
C THR A 4 -17.23 1.94 -0.07
N ASN A 5 -17.79 2.94 0.63
CA ASN A 5 -17.85 3.19 2.06
C ASN A 5 -16.61 3.84 2.69
N SER A 6 -16.89 4.88 3.48
CA SER A 6 -15.94 5.63 4.29
C SER A 6 -15.26 4.70 5.29
N VAL A 7 -14.09 4.20 4.91
CA VAL A 7 -13.15 3.53 5.80
C VAL A 7 -12.52 4.60 6.68
N ASP A 8 -12.33 4.32 7.97
CA ASP A 8 -11.52 5.15 8.85
C ASP A 8 -10.12 5.29 8.24
N THR A 9 -9.76 6.51 7.81
CA THR A 9 -8.51 6.78 7.09
C THR A 9 -7.36 7.12 8.04
N GLY A 10 -7.42 6.67 9.29
CA GLY A 10 -6.30 6.75 10.21
C GLY A 10 -5.06 6.00 9.70
N PRO A 11 -3.88 6.22 10.31
CA PRO A 11 -2.69 5.48 9.94
C PRO A 11 -2.90 3.96 10.02
N THR A 12 -2.53 3.25 8.95
CA THR A 12 -2.59 1.79 8.91
C THR A 12 -1.47 1.20 9.77
N HIS A 13 -1.85 0.58 10.89
CA HIS A 13 -0.90 -0.06 11.82
C HIS A 13 -0.57 -1.52 11.46
N SER A 14 -1.53 -2.24 10.86
CA SER A 14 -1.40 -3.63 10.43
C SER A 14 -1.82 -3.79 8.97
N CYS A 15 -1.37 -4.86 8.31
CA CYS A 15 -1.74 -5.13 6.92
C CYS A 15 -3.24 -5.40 6.79
N ILE A 16 -3.92 -4.68 5.90
CA ILE A 16 -5.34 -4.89 5.57
C ILE A 16 -5.43 -5.67 4.26
N ARG A 17 -6.20 -6.74 4.24
CA ARG A 17 -6.45 -7.56 3.05
C ARG A 17 -7.83 -7.27 2.47
N ASN A 18 -7.88 -6.95 1.18
CA ASN A 18 -9.12 -6.76 0.44
C ASN A 18 -9.11 -7.59 -0.84
N GLU A 19 -10.24 -8.17 -1.22
CA GLU A 19 -10.40 -8.85 -2.50
C GLU A 19 -11.17 -7.97 -3.48
N LEU A 20 -10.69 -7.92 -4.72
CA LEU A 20 -11.26 -7.13 -5.78
C LEU A 20 -11.34 -7.96 -7.06
N ARG A 21 -12.49 -7.93 -7.74
CA ARG A 21 -12.59 -8.47 -9.09
C ARG A 21 -12.23 -7.40 -10.11
N VAL A 22 -11.21 -7.68 -10.92
CA VAL A 22 -10.75 -6.83 -12.02
C VAL A 22 -10.82 -7.66 -13.30
N GLU A 23 -11.78 -7.34 -14.17
CA GLU A 23 -12.07 -8.13 -15.37
C GLU A 23 -12.26 -9.63 -15.03
N ASN A 24 -11.42 -10.50 -15.61
CA ASN A 24 -11.39 -11.93 -15.41
C ASN A 24 -10.47 -12.39 -14.25
N TYR A 25 -9.94 -11.47 -13.45
CA TYR A 25 -9.03 -11.77 -12.33
C TYR A 25 -9.69 -11.48 -10.98
N LEU A 26 -9.47 -12.38 -10.00
CA LEU A 26 -9.67 -12.10 -8.59
C LEU A 26 -8.32 -11.66 -8.01
N VAL A 27 -8.25 -10.40 -7.58
CA VAL A 27 -7.03 -9.75 -7.10
C VAL A 27 -7.14 -9.54 -5.60
N THR A 28 -6.13 -10.00 -4.86
CA THR A 28 -5.99 -9.69 -3.44
C THR A 28 -5.09 -8.46 -3.30
N LEU A 29 -5.63 -7.39 -2.74
CA LEU A 29 -4.91 -6.18 -2.36
C LEU A 29 -4.43 -6.32 -0.92
N LEU A 30 -3.14 -6.09 -0.71
CA LEU A 30 -2.50 -6.02 0.61
C LEU A 30 -2.14 -4.56 0.86
N ASP A 31 -2.89 -3.88 1.72
CA ASP A 31 -2.62 -2.51 2.13
C ASP A 31 -1.73 -2.52 3.38
N ALA A 32 -0.50 -2.02 3.23
CA ALA A 32 0.52 -2.04 4.25
C ALA A 32 0.77 -0.63 4.80
N GLY A 33 1.00 -0.52 6.11
CA GLY A 33 1.36 0.74 6.75
C GLY A 33 2.61 1.38 6.13
N GLY A 34 2.56 2.70 5.93
CA GLY A 34 3.63 3.48 5.30
C GLY A 34 4.56 4.22 6.27
N SER A 35 4.37 4.07 7.58
CA SER A 35 5.22 4.71 8.60
C SER A 35 6.63 4.08 8.61
N PRO A 36 7.66 4.80 9.06
CA PRO A 36 9.01 4.22 9.19
C PRO A 36 9.05 2.91 9.96
N GLU A 37 8.24 2.78 11.03
CA GLU A 37 8.17 1.59 11.89
C GLU A 37 7.47 0.42 11.18
N SER A 38 6.45 0.70 10.35
CA SER A 38 5.67 -0.33 9.66
C SER A 38 6.35 -0.86 8.40
N ARG A 39 7.24 -0.08 7.76
CA ARG A 39 7.99 -0.52 6.55
C ARG A 39 8.82 -1.78 6.76
N GLY A 40 9.24 -2.07 8.00
CA GLY A 40 9.99 -3.27 8.33
C GLY A 40 9.27 -4.58 7.97
N THR A 41 7.93 -4.58 7.98
CA THR A 41 7.12 -5.78 7.71
C THR A 41 6.80 -5.98 6.23
N TRP A 42 7.10 -5.01 5.36
CA TRP A 42 6.78 -5.10 3.92
C TRP A 42 7.40 -6.32 3.25
N ARG A 43 8.60 -6.71 3.70
CA ARG A 43 9.31 -7.89 3.20
C ARG A 43 8.55 -9.20 3.41
N GLU A 44 7.71 -9.28 4.43
CA GLU A 44 6.87 -10.44 4.71
C GLU A 44 5.76 -10.57 3.66
N LEU A 45 5.28 -9.44 3.13
CA LEU A 45 4.21 -9.39 2.13
C LEU A 45 4.72 -9.63 0.70
N TYR A 46 5.98 -9.32 0.42
CA TYR A 46 6.55 -9.47 -0.93
C TYR A 46 6.60 -10.92 -1.41
N ALA A 47 6.70 -11.89 -0.50
CA ALA A 47 6.67 -13.31 -0.86
C ALA A 47 5.31 -13.76 -1.43
N GLU A 48 4.23 -13.05 -1.09
CA GLU A 48 2.87 -13.35 -1.55
C GLU A 48 2.43 -12.50 -2.75
N ALA A 49 3.18 -11.43 -3.07
CA ALA A 49 2.75 -10.43 -4.04
C ALA A 49 3.21 -10.76 -5.46
N HIS A 50 2.27 -10.71 -6.42
CA HIS A 50 2.57 -10.80 -7.85
C HIS A 50 3.03 -9.47 -8.45
N GLY A 51 2.76 -8.37 -7.77
CA GLY A 51 3.10 -7.01 -8.20
C GLY A 51 2.93 -6.01 -7.07
N ILE A 52 3.57 -4.85 -7.21
CA ILE A 52 3.59 -3.79 -6.19
C ILE A 52 2.93 -2.53 -6.75
N ILE A 53 2.05 -1.93 -5.94
CA ILE A 53 1.51 -0.58 -6.17
C ILE A 53 2.16 0.33 -5.13
N PHE A 54 3.12 1.15 -5.55
CA PHE A 54 3.77 2.13 -4.68
C PHE A 54 3.11 3.51 -4.88
N VAL A 55 2.36 3.95 -3.88
CA VAL A 55 1.61 5.22 -3.93
C VAL A 55 2.47 6.35 -3.39
N VAL A 56 2.57 7.45 -4.15
CA VAL A 56 3.33 8.65 -3.75
C VAL A 56 2.39 9.83 -3.63
N ASP A 57 2.46 10.54 -2.50
CA ASP A 57 1.82 11.84 -2.36
C ASP A 57 2.57 12.88 -3.19
N SER A 58 1.98 13.28 -4.32
CA SER A 58 2.57 14.26 -5.24
C SER A 58 2.60 15.69 -4.68
N CYS A 59 1.80 15.97 -3.66
CA CYS A 59 1.74 17.28 -3.02
C CYS A 59 2.83 17.43 -1.94
N ASP A 60 3.24 16.33 -1.31
CA ASP A 60 4.30 16.32 -0.30
C ASP A 60 5.71 16.31 -0.91
N ARG A 61 6.08 17.45 -1.50
CA ARG A 61 7.37 17.64 -2.16
C ARG A 61 8.56 17.45 -1.21
N GLN A 62 8.37 17.71 0.09
CA GLN A 62 9.44 17.58 1.09
C GLN A 62 9.85 16.12 1.29
N ARG A 63 8.91 15.18 1.17
CA ARG A 63 9.17 13.74 1.33
C ARG A 63 9.42 12.99 0.02
N MET A 64 9.53 13.67 -1.12
CA MET A 64 9.82 13.02 -2.40
C MET A 64 11.17 12.28 -2.42
N LYS A 65 12.19 12.84 -1.72
CA LYS A 65 13.49 12.17 -1.57
C LYS A 65 13.37 10.88 -0.75
N GLU A 66 12.61 10.91 0.33
CA GLU A 66 12.32 9.74 1.17
C GLU A 66 11.60 8.66 0.34
N ALA A 67 10.56 9.03 -0.44
CA ALA A 67 9.84 8.09 -1.29
C ALA A 67 10.77 7.38 -2.30
N ARG A 68 11.71 8.12 -2.91
CA ARG A 68 12.73 7.55 -3.79
C ARG A 68 13.65 6.58 -3.05
N GLU A 69 14.10 6.94 -1.86
CA GLU A 69 15.01 6.11 -1.05
C GLU A 69 14.34 4.84 -0.53
N VAL A 70 13.03 4.89 -0.24
CA VAL A 70 12.24 3.72 0.19
C VAL A 70 11.97 2.75 -0.97
N LEU A 71 11.80 3.25 -2.19
CA LEU A 71 11.51 2.43 -3.37
C LEU A 71 12.77 1.76 -3.97
N ALA A 72 13.95 2.33 -3.74
CA ALA A 72 15.22 1.90 -4.32
C ALA A 72 15.67 0.52 -3.81
#